data_AF-A0A318MIU6-F1
#
_entry.id   AF-A0A318MIU6-F1
#
_cell.length_a   1.000
_cell.length_b   1.000
_cell.length_c   1.000
_cell.angle_alpha   90.00
_cell.angle_beta   90.00
_cell.angle_gamma   90.00
#
_symmetry.space_group_name_H-M   'P 1'
#
loop_
_entity.id
_entity.type
_entity.pdbx_description
1 polymer ?
#
loop_
_entity_poly.entity_id
_entity_poly.type
_entity_poly.pdbx_seq_one_letter_code
_entity_poly.pdbx_strand_id
1 'polypeptide(L)' 'MAEASQQGRRMAAGQQQEQEEDLPQTRAQEQVQAAGSDLDAVLDDIETTLETNAKEYVQGFVQKGGQ' A
#
# COMPACT_ATOMS: atom_id res chain seq x y z
N MET A 1 -33.30 8.49 -39.53
CA MET A 1 -31.89 8.81 -39.23
C MET A 1 -31.67 9.43 -37.83
N ALA A 2 -32.70 9.86 -37.09
CA ALA A 2 -32.54 10.55 -35.80
C ALA A 2 -32.38 9.61 -34.57
N GLU A 3 -32.78 8.35 -34.68
CA GLU A 3 -32.78 7.41 -33.53
C GLU A 3 -31.40 6.80 -33.26
N ALA A 4 -30.62 6.52 -34.32
CA ALA A 4 -29.28 5.95 -34.22
C ALA A 4 -28.30 6.88 -33.46
N SER A 5 -28.45 8.20 -33.59
CA SER A 5 -27.60 9.20 -32.94
C SER A 5 -27.98 9.46 -31.47
N GLN A 6 -29.20 9.13 -31.06
CA GLN A 6 -29.63 9.22 -29.66
C GLN A 6 -29.18 7.99 -28.85
N GLN A 7 -29.08 6.84 -29.50
CA GLN A 7 -28.62 5.59 -28.90
C GLN A 7 -27.11 5.61 -28.62
N GLY A 8 -26.28 6.11 -29.54
CA GLY A 8 -24.84 6.26 -29.31
C GLY A 8 -24.50 7.21 -28.15
N ARG A 9 -25.32 8.25 -27.93
CA ARG A 9 -25.13 9.20 -26.83
C ARG A 9 -25.48 8.60 -25.46
N ARG A 10 -26.43 7.65 -25.40
CA ARG A 10 -26.76 6.91 -24.18
C ARG A 10 -25.68 5.90 -23.81
N MET A 11 -25.08 5.23 -24.80
CA MET A 11 -23.96 4.30 -24.57
C MET A 11 -22.72 5.02 -24.04
N ALA A 12 -22.38 6.19 -24.62
CA ALA A 12 -21.26 7.00 -24.14
C ALA A 12 -21.47 7.54 -22.71
N ALA A 13 -22.71 7.92 -22.36
CA ALA A 13 -23.04 8.38 -21.01
C ALA A 13 -22.97 7.24 -19.96
N GLY A 14 -23.35 6.01 -20.33
CA GLY A 14 -23.21 4.83 -19.45
C GLY A 14 -21.74 4.47 -19.21
N GLN A 15 -20.93 4.45 -20.27
CA GLN A 15 -19.48 4.19 -20.16
C GLN A 15 -18.74 5.26 -19.34
N GLN A 16 -19.18 6.52 -19.40
CA GLN A 16 -18.62 7.60 -18.58
C GLN A 16 -18.98 7.45 -17.10
N GLN A 17 -20.20 6.98 -16.78
CA GLN A 17 -20.62 6.72 -15.40
C GLN A 17 -19.89 5.52 -14.79
N GLU A 18 -19.75 4.42 -15.53
CA GLU A 18 -19.02 3.22 -15.07
C GLU A 18 -17.53 3.51 -14.83
N GLN A 19 -16.93 4.38 -15.64
CA GLN A 19 -15.52 4.77 -15.49
C GLN A 19 -15.31 5.77 -14.33
N GLU A 20 -16.30 6.61 -14.01
CA GLU A 20 -16.25 7.57 -12.92
C GLU A 20 -16.38 6.91 -11.53
N GLU A 21 -17.14 5.81 -11.43
CA GLU A 21 -17.30 5.03 -10.18
C GLU A 21 -16.09 4.14 -9.84
N ASP A 22 -15.31 3.69 -10.84
CA ASP A 22 -14.15 2.80 -10.62
C ASP A 22 -12.89 3.56 -10.13
N LEU A 23 -12.66 4.78 -10.63
CA LEU A 23 -11.53 5.65 -10.27
C LEU A 23 -11.30 5.85 -8.75
N PRO A 24 -12.32 6.19 -7.93
CA PRO A 24 -12.11 6.36 -6.49
C PRO A 24 -11.74 5.04 -5.79
N GLN A 25 -12.24 3.91 -6.30
CA GLN A 25 -11.95 2.59 -5.74
C GLN A 25 -10.53 2.15 -6.08
N THR A 26 -10.07 2.35 -7.33
CA THR A 26 -8.67 2.12 -7.72
C THR A 26 -7.71 2.95 -6.89
N ARG A 27 -8.01 4.25 -6.72
CA ARG A 27 -7.15 5.17 -5.95
C ARG A 27 -7.05 4.80 -4.47
N ALA A 28 -8.13 4.25 -3.88
CA ALA A 28 -8.11 3.75 -2.51
C ALA A 28 -7.24 2.48 -2.39
N GLN A 29 -7.31 1.58 -3.37
CA GLN A 29 -6.49 0.38 -3.42
C GLN A 29 -5.00 0.70 -3.57
N GLU A 30 -4.63 1.67 -4.40
CA GLU A 30 -3.25 2.14 -4.57
C GLU A 30 -2.69 2.74 -3.26
N GLN A 31 -3.49 3.53 -2.54
CA GLN A 31 -3.11 4.09 -1.25
C GLN A 31 -2.87 3.02 -0.18
N VAL A 32 -3.73 1.99 -0.12
CA VAL A 32 -3.56 0.87 0.82
C VAL A 32 -2.31 0.06 0.49
N GLN A 33 -2.02 -0.18 -0.78
CA GLN A 33 -0.80 -0.87 -1.22
C GLN A 33 0.46 -0.07 -0.86
N ALA A 34 0.46 1.24 -1.08
CA ALA A 34 1.56 2.12 -0.70
C ALA A 34 1.79 2.09 0.83
N ALA A 35 0.72 2.23 1.62
CA ALA A 35 0.81 2.15 3.07
C ALA A 35 1.30 0.78 3.59
N GLY A 36 0.96 -0.31 2.89
CA GLY A 36 1.49 -1.64 3.17
C GLY A 36 3.00 -1.72 2.92
N SER A 37 3.47 -1.21 1.78
CA SER A 37 4.90 -1.17 1.46
C SER A 37 5.70 -0.32 2.45
N ASP A 38 5.16 0.82 2.88
CA ASP A 38 5.80 1.67 3.89
C ASP A 38 5.86 0.96 5.25
N LEU A 39 4.82 0.22 5.61
CA LEU A 39 4.80 -0.59 6.83
C LEU A 39 5.86 -1.70 6.78
N ASP A 40 5.96 -2.43 5.67
CA ASP A 40 6.96 -3.50 5.51
C ASP A 40 8.38 -2.94 5.64
N ALA A 41 8.67 -1.78 5.04
CA ALA A 41 9.97 -1.11 5.18
C ALA A 41 10.28 -0.74 6.65
N VAL A 42 9.28 -0.26 7.40
CA VAL A 42 9.45 0.03 8.84
C VAL A 42 9.69 -1.24 9.64
N LEU A 43 9.05 -2.37 9.29
CA LEU A 43 9.25 -3.64 9.96
C LEU A 43 10.66 -4.19 9.72
N ASP A 44 11.19 -4.09 8.50
CA ASP A 44 12.57 -4.48 8.16
C ASP A 44 13.62 -3.63 8.94
N ASP A 45 13.36 -2.33 9.08
CA ASP A 45 14.20 -1.43 9.88
C ASP A 45 14.18 -1.80 11.37
N ILE A 46 13.00 -2.18 11.90
CA ILE A 46 12.86 -2.65 13.28
C ILE A 46 13.65 -3.96 13.47
N GLU A 47 13.56 -4.91 12.53
CA GLU A 47 14.31 -6.18 12.61
C GLU A 47 15.82 -5.92 12.66
N THR A 48 16.34 -5.09 11.76
CA THR A 48 17.77 -4.72 11.71
C THR A 48 18.23 -4.03 13.00
N THR A 49 17.41 -3.13 13.54
CA THR A 49 17.69 -2.41 14.78
C THR A 49 17.73 -3.37 15.97
N LEU A 50 16.75 -4.28 16.06
CA LEU A 50 16.67 -5.27 17.14
C LEU A 50 17.82 -6.26 17.06
N GLU A 51 18.22 -6.73 15.88
CA GLU A 51 19.36 -7.63 15.72
C GLU A 51 20.65 -6.98 16.21
N THR A 52 20.92 -5.76 15.74
CA THR A 52 22.13 -5.00 16.12
C THR A 52 22.16 -4.73 17.63
N ASN A 53 21.06 -4.22 18.18
CA ASN A 53 20.97 -3.88 19.59
C ASN A 53 21.04 -5.13 20.50
N ALA A 54 20.37 -6.22 20.11
CA ALA A 54 20.40 -7.47 20.86
C ALA A 54 21.81 -8.08 20.87
N LYS A 55 22.53 -8.03 19.74
CA LYS A 55 23.92 -8.49 19.66
C LYS A 55 24.82 -7.73 20.63
N GLU A 56 24.74 -6.41 20.63
CA GLU A 56 25.52 -5.56 21.55
C GLU A 56 25.15 -5.85 23.01
N TYR A 57 23.86 -5.99 23.31
CA TYR A 57 23.38 -6.33 24.65
C TYR A 57 23.97 -7.65 25.15
N VAL A 58 23.87 -8.72 24.35
CA VAL A 58 24.39 -10.05 24.70
C VAL A 58 25.92 -10.03 24.83
N GLN A 59 26.62 -9.37 23.92
CA GLN A 59 28.07 -9.22 24.00
C GLN A 59 28.50 -8.51 25.28
N GLY A 60 27.84 -7.39 25.62
CA GLY A 60 28.11 -6.66 26.85
C GLY A 60 27.78 -7.47 28.10
N PHE A 61 26.70 -8.26 28.07
CA PHE A 61 26.33 -9.16 29.17
C PHE A 61 27.41 -10.22 29.41
N VAL A 62 27.86 -10.91 28.36
CA VAL A 62 28.91 -11.94 28.45
C VAL A 62 30.24 -11.36 28.88
N GLN A 63 30.65 -10.20 28.35
CA GLN A 63 31.89 -9.53 28.74
C GLN A 63 31.92 -9.10 30.21
N LYS A 64 30.76 -8.74 30.77
CA LYS A 64 30.62 -8.40 32.19
C LYS A 64 30.60 -9.63 33.11
N GLY A 65 30.73 -10.83 32.54
CA GLY A 65 30.75 -12.10 33.27
C GLY A 65 29.36 -12.69 33.52
N GLY A 66 28.31 -12.12 32.93
CA GLY A 66 26.95 -12.28 33.46
C GLY A 66 26.84 -11.71 34.88
N GLN A 67 25.65 -11.31 35.31
CA GLN A 67 25.45 -11.24 36.76
C GLN A 67 25.40 -12.67 37.32
#